data_AF-A0A9D8KR33-F1
#
_entry.id   AF-A0A9D8KR33-F1
#
_cell.length_a   1.000
_cell.length_b   1.000
_cell.length_c   1.000
_cell.angle_alpha   90.00
_cell.angle_beta   90.00
_cell.angle_gamma   90.00
#
_symmetry.space_group_name_H-M   'P 1'
#
loop_
_entity.id
_entity.type
_entity.pdbx_description
1 polymer ?
#
loop_
_entity_poly.entity_id
_entity_poly.type
_entity_poly.pdbx_seq_one_letter_code
_entity_poly.pdbx_strand_id
1 'polypeptide(L)' 'MEVVTKIITVMGALVAIGGLGWAFVGAIEFFQGKKNQNAQQTDNGMAGMVYGGGLAAVSASIAAAIVAAINSIQF' A
#
# COMPACT_ATOMS: atom_id res chain seq x y z
N MET A 1 20.13 8.74 14.61
CA MET A 1 19.81 7.61 13.71
C MET A 1 18.61 6.82 14.19
N GLU A 2 18.58 6.33 15.43
CA GLU A 2 17.49 5.47 15.92
C GLU A 2 16.07 6.06 15.77
N VAL A 3 15.86 7.31 16.22
CA VAL A 3 14.54 7.98 16.11
C VAL A 3 14.08 8.09 14.66
N VAL A 4 14.99 8.44 13.75
CA VAL A 4 14.68 8.55 12.31
C VAL A 4 14.28 7.19 11.75
N THR A 5 15.03 6.13 12.06
CA THR A 5 14.70 4.77 11.59
C THR A 5 13.33 4.28 12.09
N LYS A 6 12.97 4.60 13.35
CA LYS A 6 11.64 4.29 13.90
C LYS A 6 10.52 5.01 13.13
N ILE A 7 10.71 6.29 12.80
CA ILE A 7 9.72 7.05 12.01
C ILE A 7 9.51 6.40 10.64
N ILE A 8 10.58 6.03 9.94
CA ILE A 8 10.47 5.38 8.62
C ILE A 8 9.75 4.04 8.71
N THR A 9 10.04 3.22 9.71
CA THR A 9 9.33 1.94 9.92
C THR A 9 7.84 2.16 10.17
N VAL A 10 7.48 3.15 10.99
CA VAL A 10 6.06 3.51 11.23
C VAL A 10 5.39 4.00 9.95
N MET A 11 6.07 4.83 9.16
CA MET A 11 5.56 5.28 7.86
C MET A 11 5.31 4.11 6.91
N GLY A 12 6.22 3.15 6.84
CA GLY A 12 6.02 1.91 6.08
C GLY A 12 4.76 1.17 6.50
N ALA A 13 4.53 1.02 7.80
CA ALA A 13 3.32 0.39 8.33
C ALA A 13 2.05 1.18 8.00
N LEU A 14 2.08 2.52 8.07
CA LEU A 14 0.95 3.37 7.70
C LEU A 14 0.59 3.25 6.22
N VAL A 15 1.61 3.20 5.34
CA VAL A 15 1.41 2.95 3.91
C VAL A 15 0.83 1.56 3.67
N ALA A 16 1.28 0.55 4.43
CA ALA A 16 0.72 -0.80 4.37
C ALA A 16 -0.79 -0.79 4.67
N ILE A 17 -1.17 -0.16 5.78
CA ILE A 17 -2.57 -0.03 6.22
C ILE A 17 -3.38 0.74 5.19
N GLY A 18 -2.85 1.86 4.67
CA GLY A 18 -3.51 2.64 3.62
C GLY A 18 -3.74 1.84 2.33
N GLY A 19 -2.73 1.07 1.90
CA GLY A 19 -2.84 0.18 0.74
C GLY A 19 -3.90 -0.91 0.93
N LEU A 20 -3.95 -1.53 2.11
CA LEU A 20 -4.98 -2.52 2.45
C LEU A 20 -6.38 -1.89 2.47
N GLY A 21 -6.51 -0.69 3.04
CA GLY A 21 -7.77 0.06 3.03
C GLY A 21 -8.23 0.36 1.60
N TRP A 22 -7.32 0.78 0.73
CA TRP A 22 -7.63 1.03 -0.68
C TRP A 22 -7.99 -0.26 -1.42
N ALA A 23 -7.30 -1.37 -1.16
CA ALA A 23 -7.66 -2.66 -1.72
C ALA A 23 -9.10 -3.07 -1.34
N PHE A 24 -9.49 -2.81 -0.10
CA PHE A 24 -10.85 -3.07 0.38
C PHE A 24 -11.90 -2.20 -0.34
N VAL A 25 -11.61 -0.91 -0.55
CA VAL A 25 -12.47 -0.02 -1.35
C VAL A 25 -12.59 -0.52 -2.79
N GLY A 26 -11.48 -0.93 -3.42
CA GLY A 26 -11.50 -1.53 -4.76
C GLY A 26 -12.37 -2.79 -4.83
N ALA A 27 -12.35 -3.63 -3.80
CA ALA A 27 -13.22 -4.81 -3.73
C ALA A 27 -14.70 -4.42 -3.70
N ILE A 28 -15.06 -3.40 -2.93
CA ILE A 28 -16.43 -2.87 -2.88
C ILE A 28 -16.86 -2.38 -4.27
N GLU A 29 -16.03 -1.59 -4.95
CA GLU A 29 -16.31 -1.10 -6.31
C GLU A 29 -16.46 -2.23 -7.32
N PHE A 30 -15.63 -3.27 -7.23
CA PHE A 30 -15.70 -4.44 -8.08
C PHE A 30 -17.05 -5.16 -7.94
N PHE A 31 -17.48 -5.43 -6.70
CA PHE A 31 -18.77 -6.09 -6.46
C PHE A 31 -19.97 -5.23 -6.87
N GLN A 32 -19.89 -3.91 -6.66
CA GLN A 32 -20.91 -2.98 -7.15
C GLN A 32 -20.98 -2.96 -8.68
N GLY A 33 -19.82 -2.92 -9.35
CA GLY A 33 -19.74 -2.97 -10.80
C GLY A 33 -20.34 -4.25 -11.37
N LYS A 34 -20.02 -5.40 -10.77
CA LYS A 34 -20.64 -6.70 -11.13
C LYS A 34 -22.15 -6.70 -10.95
N LYS A 35 -22.64 -6.21 -9.80
CA LYS A 35 -24.08 -6.13 -9.50
C LYS A 35 -24.82 -5.25 -10.50
N ASN A 36 -24.21 -4.14 -10.92
CA ASN A 36 -24.83 -3.14 -11.78
C ASN A 36 -24.55 -3.36 -13.27
N GLN A 37 -23.90 -4.48 -13.65
CA GLN A 37 -23.43 -4.75 -15.02
C GLN A 37 -22.59 -3.60 -15.61
N ASN A 38 -21.87 -2.87 -14.75
CA ASN A 38 -21.00 -1.77 -15.14
C ASN A 38 -19.56 -2.30 -15.26
N ALA A 39 -19.13 -2.58 -16.49
CA ALA A 39 -17.79 -3.09 -16.78
C ALA A 39 -16.69 -2.13 -16.33
N GLN A 40 -16.84 -0.83 -16.59
CA GLN A 40 -15.85 0.18 -16.21
C GLN A 40 -15.64 0.22 -14.68
N GLN A 41 -16.73 0.18 -13.91
CA GLN A 41 -16.64 0.17 -12.44
C GLN A 41 -15.99 -1.12 -11.93
N THR A 42 -16.27 -2.25 -12.58
CA THR A 42 -15.66 -3.54 -12.26
C THR A 42 -14.13 -3.49 -12.47
N ASP A 43 -13.69 -2.99 -13.63
CA ASP A 43 -12.28 -2.91 -13.97
C ASP A 43 -11.53 -1.91 -13.08
N ASN A 44 -12.16 -0.76 -12.77
CA ASN A 44 -11.61 0.20 -11.82
C ASN A 44 -11.44 -0.40 -10.42
N GLY A 45 -12.45 -1.13 -9.93
CA GLY A 45 -12.37 -1.81 -8.63
C GLY A 45 -11.28 -2.89 -8.60
N MET A 46 -11.14 -3.66 -9.69
CA MET A 46 -10.07 -4.63 -9.84
C MET A 46 -8.68 -3.98 -9.84
N ALA A 47 -8.50 -2.89 -10.59
CA ALA A 47 -7.27 -2.13 -10.58
C ALA A 47 -6.98 -1.57 -9.17
N GLY A 48 -7.99 -1.04 -8.48
CA GLY A 48 -7.87 -0.57 -7.10
C GLY A 48 -7.43 -1.66 -6.12
N MET A 49 -7.95 -2.88 -6.26
CA MET A 49 -7.50 -4.04 -5.48
C MET A 49 -6.03 -4.37 -5.74
N VAL A 50 -5.61 -4.42 -6.99
CA VAL A 50 -4.24 -4.79 -7.38
C VAL A 50 -3.25 -3.72 -6.94
N TYR A 51 -3.54 -2.44 -7.20
CA TYR A 51 -2.64 -1.35 -6.80
C TYR A 51 -2.59 -1.15 -5.29
N GLY A 52 -3.75 -1.17 -4.61
CA GLY A 52 -3.80 -1.06 -3.15
C GLY A 52 -3.12 -2.24 -2.45
N GLY A 53 -3.41 -3.47 -2.90
CA GLY A 53 -2.80 -4.68 -2.35
C GLY A 53 -1.31 -4.77 -2.67
N GLY A 54 -0.90 -4.38 -3.87
CA GLY A 54 0.50 -4.28 -4.27
C GLY A 54 1.27 -3.29 -3.41
N LEU A 55 0.74 -2.08 -3.21
CA LEU A 55 1.31 -1.07 -2.33
C LEU A 55 1.46 -1.61 -0.91
N ALA A 56 0.43 -2.28 -0.39
CA ALA A 56 0.47 -2.88 0.94
C ALA A 56 1.58 -3.92 1.06
N ALA A 57 1.73 -4.81 0.07
CA ALA A 57 2.71 -5.88 0.07
C ALA A 57 4.16 -5.37 0.03
N VAL A 58 4.44 -4.31 -0.73
CA VAL A 58 5.81 -3.80 -0.91
C VAL A 58 6.23 -2.75 0.12
N SER A 59 5.28 -2.06 0.76
CA SER A 59 5.53 -0.95 1.70
C SER A 59 6.57 -1.24 2.79
N ALA A 60 6.51 -2.43 3.41
CA ALA A 60 7.45 -2.84 4.45
C ALA A 60 8.88 -3.00 3.91
N SER A 61 9.03 -3.58 2.72
CA SER A 61 10.34 -3.75 2.07
C SER A 61 10.98 -2.41 1.69
N ILE A 62 10.17 -1.45 1.23
CA ILE A 62 10.63 -0.10 0.90
C ILE A 62 11.12 0.61 2.17
N ALA A 63 10.34 0.56 3.25
CA ALA A 63 10.74 1.15 4.53
C ALA A 63 12.04 0.51 5.08
N ALA A 64 12.18 -0.81 4.98
CA ALA A 64 13.39 -1.52 5.39
C ALA A 64 14.61 -1.10 4.55
N ALA A 65 14.46 -0.96 3.23
CA ALA A 65 15.54 -0.49 2.36
C ALA A 65 15.99 0.94 2.69
N ILE A 66 15.05 1.83 3.02
CA ILE A 66 15.37 3.20 3.46
C ILE A 66 16.14 3.18 4.79
N VAL A 67 15.70 2.38 5.77
CA VAL A 67 16.40 2.24 7.05
C VAL A 67 17.83 1.70 6.85
N ALA A 68 18.01 0.73 5.97
CA ALA A 68 19.34 0.21 5.63
C ALA A 68 20.24 1.29 5.03
N ALA A 69 19.72 2.09 4.09
CA ALA A 69 20.47 3.21 3.51
C ALA A 69 20.85 4.26 4.57
N ILE A 70 19.94 4.63 5.45
CA ILE A 70 20.20 5.55 6.58
C ILE A 70 21.36 5.02 7.44
N ASN A 71 21.32 3.75 7.83
CA ASN A 71 22.34 3.16 8.69
C ASN A 71 23.72 3.03 8.01
N SER A 72 23.79 3.08 6.67
CA SER A 72 25.05 3.07 5.94
C SER A 72 25.82 4.40 5.97
N ILE A 73 25.17 5.49 6.39
CA ILE A 73 25.81 6.81 6.51
C ILE A 73 26.69 6.80 7.77
N GLN A 74 28.02 6.85 7.59
CA GLN A 74 29.01 6.93 8.66
C GLN A 74 29.59 8.34 8.75
N PHE A 75 29.73 8.85 9.99
CA PHE A 75 30.41 10.09 10.35
C PHE A 75 31.50 9.78 11.37
#